data_AF-A0A958KAN2-F1
#
_entry.id   AF-A0A958KAN2-F1
#
_cell.length_a   1.000
_cell.length_b   1.000
_cell.length_c   1.000
_cell.angle_alpha   90.00
_cell.angle_beta   90.00
_cell.angle_gamma   90.00
#
_symmetry.space_group_name_H-M   'P 1'
#
loop_
_entity.id
_entity.type
_entity.pdbx_description
1 polymer ?
#
loop_
_entity_poly.entity_id
_entity_poly.type
_entity_poly.pdbx_seq_one_letter_code
_entity_poly.pdbx_strand_id
1 'polypeptide(L)'
;MESEVGGGGGIVLIVQLILLIVVVAGSWKMYQKAGRQGWECLIPFYNFFVLLGIIGKPWWWFLLLFIPIVNFVIMILIWNGVSKAFGKGIPFTLGL
;
A
#
# COMPACT_ATOMS: atom_id res chain seq x y z
N MET A 1 -7.14 28.16 -24.67
CA MET A 1 -6.55 27.19 -25.61
C MET A 1 -6.12 25.98 -24.79
N GLU A 2 -7.11 25.19 -24.35
CA GLU A 2 -6.96 23.73 -24.38
C GLU A 2 -6.41 23.34 -25.76
N SER A 3 -5.54 22.37 -26.00
CA SER A 3 -5.24 21.13 -25.29
C SER A 3 -3.93 20.57 -25.87
N GLU A 4 -2.90 20.37 -25.05
CA GLU A 4 -1.89 19.33 -25.31
C GLU A 4 -2.23 18.06 -24.51
N VAL A 5 -3.53 17.73 -24.45
CA VAL A 5 -3.94 16.32 -24.32
C VAL A 5 -3.72 15.69 -25.70
N GLY A 6 -2.46 15.59 -26.11
CA GLY A 6 -2.07 14.68 -27.18
C GLY A 6 -2.50 13.28 -26.74
N GLY A 7 -3.01 12.46 -27.66
CA GLY A 7 -3.71 11.20 -27.37
C GLY A 7 -3.01 10.20 -26.43
N GLY A 8 -1.74 10.39 -26.08
CA GLY A 8 -1.06 9.67 -25.00
C GLY A 8 -1.46 10.08 -23.57
N GLY A 9 -1.75 11.36 -23.30
CA GLY A 9 -2.04 11.84 -21.95
C GLY A 9 -3.36 11.30 -21.39
N GLY A 10 -4.41 11.28 -22.22
CA GLY A 10 -5.72 10.73 -21.82
C GLY A 10 -5.67 9.22 -21.56
N ILE A 11 -4.94 8.46 -22.39
CA ILE A 11 -4.75 7.01 -22.21
C ILE A 11 -3.97 6.73 -20.92
N VAL A 12 -2.90 7.49 -20.65
CA VAL A 12 -2.12 7.36 -19.41
C VAL A 12 -2.99 7.60 -18.18
N LEU A 13 -3.83 8.63 -18.18
CA LEU A 13 -4.76 8.92 -17.08
C LEU A 13 -5.77 7.78 -16.88
N ILE A 14 -6.36 7.24 -17.95
CA ILE A 14 -7.30 6.12 -17.88
C ILE A 14 -6.62 4.88 -17.30
N VAL A 15 -5.42 4.54 -17.76
CA VAL A 15 -4.64 3.41 -17.23
C VAL A 15 -4.31 3.61 -15.76
N GLN A 16 -3.90 4.81 -15.35
CA GLN A 16 -3.63 5.13 -13.94
C GLN A 16 -4.89 4.97 -13.07
N LEU A 17 -6.05 5.43 -13.54
CA LEU A 17 -7.32 5.28 -12.81
C LEU A 17 -7.71 3.80 -12.65
N ILE A 18 -7.56 2.99 -13.71
CA ILE A 18 -7.82 1.55 -13.66
C ILE A 18 -6.89 0.87 -12.66
N LEU A 19 -5.58 1.15 -12.72
CA LEU A 19 -4.61 0.60 -11.78
C LEU A 19 -4.93 1.00 -10.33
N LEU A 20 -5.31 2.26 -10.09
CA LEU A 20 -5.70 2.75 -8.78
C LEU A 20 -6.92 1.98 -8.25
N ILE A 21 -7.95 1.77 -9.07
CA ILE A 21 -9.14 0.99 -8.67
C ILE A 21 -8.74 -0.45 -8.31
N VAL A 22 -7.88 -1.09 -9.10
CA VAL A 22 -7.40 -2.46 -8.84
C VAL A 22 -6.61 -2.54 -7.52
N VAL A 23 -5.70 -1.60 -7.28
CA VAL A 23 -4.89 -1.53 -6.05
C VAL A 23 -5.78 -1.29 -4.82
N VAL A 24 -6.74 -0.37 -4.92
CA VAL A 24 -7.69 -0.09 -3.84
C VAL A 24 -8.58 -1.30 -3.57
N ALA A 25 -9.11 -1.96 -4.61
CA ALA A 25 -9.92 -3.16 -4.44
C ALA A 25 -9.14 -4.31 -3.79
N GLY A 26 -7.88 -4.51 -4.19
CA GLY A 26 -6.97 -5.49 -3.58
C GLY A 26 -6.69 -5.17 -2.12
N SER A 27 -6.36 -3.92 -1.82
CA SER A 27 -6.10 -3.44 -0.45
C SER A 27 -7.33 -3.59 0.44
N TRP A 28 -8.51 -3.24 -0.07
CA TRP A 28 -9.78 -3.38 0.65
C TRP A 28 -10.04 -4.83 1.06
N LYS A 29 -9.82 -5.79 0.14
CA LYS A 29 -9.95 -7.22 0.43
C LYS A 29 -8.89 -7.72 1.41
N MET A 30 -7.66 -7.23 1.31
CA MET A 30 -6.58 -7.53 2.25
C MET A 30 -6.96 -7.14 3.69
N TYR A 31 -7.47 -5.92 3.87
CA TYR A 31 -7.89 -5.41 5.17
C TYR A 31 -9.06 -6.22 5.75
N GLN A 32 -10.08 -6.54 4.94
CA GLN A 32 -11.18 -7.42 5.35
C GLN A 32 -10.69 -8.79 5.81
N LYS A 33 -9.72 -9.37 5.10
CA LYS A 33 -9.13 -10.67 5.47
C LYS A 33 -8.32 -10.61 6.77
N ALA A 34 -7.77 -9.45 7.09
CA ALA A 34 -7.07 -9.19 8.35
C ALA A 34 -8.02 -8.79 9.51
N GLY A 35 -9.35 -8.89 9.32
CA GLY A 35 -10.34 -8.54 10.34
C GLY A 35 -10.54 -7.02 10.54
N ARG A 36 -10.12 -6.21 9.57
CA ARG A 36 -10.23 -4.75 9.56
C ARG A 36 -11.26 -4.30 8.53
N GLN A 37 -11.74 -3.06 8.65
CA GLN A 37 -12.67 -2.54 7.65
C GLN A 37 -11.89 -2.17 6.38
N GLY A 38 -12.45 -2.43 5.21
CA GLY A 38 -11.72 -2.21 3.96
C GLY A 38 -11.49 -0.75 3.61
N TRP A 39 -12.37 0.16 4.05
CA TRP A 39 -12.21 1.60 3.83
C TRP A 39 -11.03 2.20 4.62
N GLU A 40 -10.55 1.52 5.67
CA GLU A 40 -9.43 1.98 6.49
C GLU A 40 -8.15 2.13 5.64
N CYS A 41 -8.06 1.42 4.51
CA CYS A 41 -6.94 1.55 3.59
C CYS A 41 -6.93 2.86 2.77
N LEU A 42 -8.05 3.59 2.70
CA LEU A 42 -8.15 4.82 1.91
C LEU A 42 -7.58 6.05 2.65
N ILE A 43 -7.54 6.01 3.98
CA ILE A 43 -7.07 7.14 4.77
C ILE A 43 -5.55 7.03 4.93
N PRO A 44 -4.73 7.97 4.43
CA PRO A 44 -3.27 7.80 4.36
C PRO A 44 -2.63 7.50 5.71
N PHE A 45 -2.88 8.32 6.73
CA PHE A 45 -2.28 8.14 8.05
C PHE A 45 -2.84 6.92 8.78
N TYR A 46 -4.16 6.75 8.77
CA TYR A 46 -4.82 5.67 9.48
C TYR A 46 -4.52 4.30 8.86
N ASN A 47 -4.40 4.21 7.53
CA ASN A 47 -3.94 3.02 6.81
C ASN A 47 -2.63 2.50 7.43
N PHE A 48 -1.62 3.36 7.63
CA PHE A 48 -0.35 2.92 8.21
C PHE A 48 -0.51 2.37 9.62
N PHE A 49 -1.27 3.02 10.50
CA PHE A 49 -1.49 2.53 11.87
C PHE A 49 -2.21 1.17 11.86
N VAL A 50 -3.23 1.03 11.01
CA VAL A 50 -3.96 -0.23 10.86
C VAL A 50 -3.05 -1.31 10.28
N LEU A 51 -2.26 -1.01 9.25
CA LEU A 51 -1.33 -1.92 8.62
C LEU A 51 -0.28 -2.42 9.61
N LEU A 52 0.32 -1.52 10.40
CA LEU A 52 1.22 -1.86 11.50
C LEU A 52 0.53 -2.78 12.53
N GLY A 53 -0.73 -2.50 12.86
CA GLY A 53 -1.56 -3.38 13.69
C GLY A 53 -1.80 -4.77 13.09
N ILE A 54 -2.03 -4.88 11.77
CA ILE A 54 -2.22 -6.15 11.06
C ILE A 54 -0.94 -7.01 11.14
N ILE A 55 0.23 -6.39 10.97
CA ILE A 55 1.51 -7.10 11.01
C ILE A 55 2.09 -7.27 12.42
N GLY A 56 1.36 -6.83 13.45
CA GLY A 56 1.80 -6.87 14.85
C GLY A 56 3.04 -6.02 15.12
N LYS A 57 3.26 -4.96 14.36
CA LYS A 57 4.36 -4.01 14.57
C LYS A 57 3.89 -2.79 15.35
N PRO A 58 4.78 -2.25 16.19
CA PRO A 58 4.44 -1.13 17.05
C PRO A 58 4.37 0.21 16.28
N TRP A 59 3.57 1.15 16.77
CA TRP A 59 3.19 2.38 16.07
C TRP A 59 4.35 3.34 15.74
N TRP A 60 5.41 3.38 16.56
CA TRP A 60 6.63 4.15 16.30
C TRP A 60 7.37 3.78 15.00
N TRP A 61 7.06 2.65 14.36
CA TRP A 61 7.54 2.34 13.00
C TRP A 61 7.08 3.37 11.97
N PHE A 62 5.93 4.00 12.20
CA PHE A 62 5.46 5.11 11.37
C PHE A 62 6.42 6.30 11.40
N LEU A 63 7.04 6.60 12.54
CA LEU A 63 8.01 7.70 12.67
C LEU A 63 9.29 7.42 11.87
N LEU A 64 9.69 6.15 11.76
CA LEU A 64 10.87 5.73 11.00
C LEU A 64 10.72 5.97 9.49
N LEU A 65 9.49 6.07 8.98
CA LEU A 65 9.22 6.40 7.57
C LEU A 65 9.61 7.85 7.23
N PHE A 66 9.76 8.74 8.20
CA PHE A 66 10.19 10.13 7.95
C PHE A 66 11.71 10.27 7.87
N ILE A 67 12.47 9.23 8.23
CA ILE A 67 13.94 9.25 8.17
C ILE A 67 14.38 8.74 6.79
N PRO A 68 15.07 9.56 5.97
CA PRO A 68 15.57 9.14 4.67
C PRO A 68 16.53 7.95 4.82
N ILE A 69 16.61 7.08 3.80
CA ILE A 69 17.33 5.80 3.81
C ILE A 69 16.66 4.74 4.70
N VAL A 70 16.36 5.06 5.96
CA VAL A 70 15.67 4.15 6.90
C VAL A 70 14.26 3.80 6.41
N ASN A 71 13.55 4.75 5.81
CA ASN A 71 12.23 4.52 5.22
C ASN A 71 12.23 3.31 4.27
N PHE A 72 13.21 3.20 3.36
CA PHE A 72 13.27 2.08 2.41
C PHE A 72 13.38 0.72 3.10
N VAL A 73 14.23 0.63 4.13
CA VAL A 73 14.40 -0.60 4.93
C VAL A 73 13.09 -0.92 5.65
N ILE A 74 12.46 0.07 6.27
CA ILE A 74 11.21 -0.11 7.00
C ILE A 74 10.06 -0.52 6.07
N MET A 75 9.96 0.04 4.86
CA MET A 75 8.99 -0.39 3.86
C MET A 75 9.14 -1.87 3.52
N ILE A 76 10.36 -2.32 3.22
CA ILE A 76 10.62 -3.75 2.92
C ILE A 76 10.22 -4.64 4.10
N LEU A 77 10.52 -4.21 5.34
CA LEU A 77 10.14 -4.94 6.54
C LEU A 77 8.62 -4.96 6.78
N ILE A 78 7.90 -3.87 6.45
CA ILE A 78 6.45 -3.81 6.50
C ILE A 78 5.85 -4.80 5.49
N TRP A 79 6.31 -4.79 4.24
CA TRP A 79 5.85 -5.72 3.21
C TRP A 79 6.15 -7.18 3.56
N ASN A 80 7.32 -7.44 4.15
CA ASN A 80 7.64 -8.76 4.68
C ASN A 80 6.70 -9.17 5.83
N GLY A 81 6.36 -8.21 6.71
CA GLY A 81 5.37 -8.39 7.77
C GLY A 81 4.00 -8.74 7.22
N VAL A 82 3.55 -8.05 6.17
CA VAL A 82 2.28 -8.34 5.48
C VAL A 82 2.31 -9.74 4.90
N SER A 83 3.38 -10.10 4.16
CA SER A 83 3.60 -11.44 3.63
C SER A 83 3.49 -12.51 4.72
N LYS A 84 4.19 -12.33 5.84
CA LYS A 84 4.17 -13.25 6.98
C LYS A 84 2.80 -13.34 7.66
N ALA A 85 2.09 -12.22 7.81
CA ALA A 85 0.74 -12.18 8.37
C ALA A 85 -0.26 -13.01 7.54
N PHE A 86 -0.02 -13.13 6.23
CA PHE A 86 -0.80 -13.99 5.33
C PHE A 86 -0.19 -15.39 5.09
N GLY A 87 0.82 -15.79 5.87
CA GLY A 87 1.48 -17.10 5.75
C GLY A 87 2.31 -17.26 4.47
N LYS A 88 2.79 -16.17 3.87
CA LYS A 88 3.55 -16.15 2.63
C LYS A 88 5.05 -15.91 2.90
N GLY A 89 5.91 -16.56 2.11
CA GLY A 89 7.37 -16.47 2.22
C GLY A 89 8.00 -15.28 1.51
N ILE A 90 9.32 -15.16 1.58
CA ILE A 90 10.12 -14.05 0.99
C ILE A 90 9.87 -13.83 -0.51
N PRO A 91 9.71 -14.85 -1.38
CA PRO A 91 9.44 -14.62 -2.81
C PRO A 91 8.16 -13.80 -3.05
N PHE A 92 7.16 -13.94 -2.17
CA PHE A 92 5.94 -13.15 -2.23
C PHE A 92 6.19 -11.69 -1.82
N THR A 93 7.11 -11.44 -0.89
CA THR A 93 7.52 -10.08 -0.50
C THR A 93 8.21 -9.34 -1.65
N LEU A 94 9.00 -10.04 -2.47
CA LEU A 94 9.70 -9.44 -3.61
C LEU A 94 8.77 -9.12 -4.79
N GLY A 95 7.62 -9.79 -4.87
CA GLY A 95 6.61 -9.54 -5.91
C GLY A 95 5.53 -8.53 -5.50
N LEU A 96 5.64 -7.92 -4.32
CA LEU A 96 4.70 -6.98 -3.72
C LEU A 96 5.21 -5.55 -3.91
#